data_AF-A0A3D1QW67-F1
#
_entry.id   AF-A0A3D1QW67-F1
#
_cell.length_a   1.000
_cell.length_b   1.000
_cell.length_c   1.000
_cell.angle_alpha   90.00
_cell.angle_beta   90.00
_cell.angle_gamma   90.00
#
_symmetry.space_group_name_H-M   'P 1'
#
loop_
_entity.id
_entity.type
_entity.pdbx_description
1 polymer ?
#
loop_
_entity_poly.entity_id
_entity_poly.type
_entity_poly.pdbx_seq_one_letter_code
_entity_poly.pdbx_strand_id
1 'polypeptide(L)'
;AARLRVGAVWPLGSTEYVPIVGRLFDGGEGGHRAFGADRLSPMLEAEEGQFVPAGGTGAWLASLEARWRVLDDWGLAAFIDWGNVTERPLQFGPDAPLGLGLGVRYYTLAGPVR
;
A
#
# COMPACT_ATOMS: atom_id res chain seq x y z
N ALA A 1 1.54 -8.37 -14.50
CA ALA A 1 1.80 -8.87 -13.13
C ALA A 1 0.57 -8.54 -12.30
N ALA A 2 0.19 -9.43 -11.40
CA ALA A 2 -0.91 -9.22 -10.47
C ALA A 2 -0.43 -9.54 -9.06
N ARG A 3 -0.86 -8.75 -8.08
CA ARG A 3 -0.53 -8.94 -6.66
C ARG A 3 -1.78 -8.72 -5.83
N LEU A 4 -1.99 -9.60 -4.86
CA LEU A 4 -2.97 -9.44 -3.79
C LEU A 4 -2.25 -9.55 -2.45
N ARG A 5 -2.55 -8.65 -1.51
CA ARG A 5 -2.15 -8.73 -0.11
C ARG A 5 -3.40 -8.63 0.75
N VAL A 6 -3.46 -9.45 1.79
CA VAL A 6 -4.50 -9.38 2.82
C VAL A 6 -3.81 -9.59 4.16
N GLY A 7 -4.15 -8.75 5.14
CA GLY A 7 -3.60 -8.80 6.47
C GLY A 7 -4.69 -8.53 7.50
N ALA A 8 -4.56 -9.18 8.65
CA ALA A 8 -5.47 -9.02 9.78
C ALA A 8 -4.70 -9.26 11.08
N VAL A 9 -4.93 -8.43 12.09
CA VAL A 9 -4.30 -8.51 13.40
C VAL A 9 -5.37 -8.38 14.47
N TRP A 10 -5.36 -9.28 15.44
CA TRP A 10 -6.30 -9.25 16.57
C TRP A 10 -5.55 -9.04 17.88
N PRO A 11 -6.12 -8.29 18.84
CA PRO A 11 -5.64 -8.31 20.20
C PRO A 11 -5.93 -9.68 20.84
N LEU A 12 -5.06 -10.13 21.76
CA LEU A 12 -5.18 -11.41 22.46
C LEU A 12 -5.11 -11.23 23.97
N GLY A 13 -5.70 -12.18 24.71
CA GLY A 13 -5.70 -12.21 26.17
C GLY A 13 -6.53 -11.08 26.76
N SER A 14 -5.95 -10.33 27.70
CA SER A 14 -6.58 -9.19 28.36
C SER A 14 -6.34 -7.84 27.65
N THR A 15 -5.71 -7.84 26.48
CA THR A 15 -5.45 -6.61 25.73
C THR A 15 -6.69 -6.22 24.91
N GLU A 16 -7.07 -4.95 24.91
CA GLU A 16 -8.24 -4.48 24.16
C GLU A 16 -7.89 -3.89 22.79
N TYR A 17 -6.63 -3.52 22.55
CA TYR A 17 -6.18 -2.90 21.30
C TYR A 17 -4.82 -3.43 20.84
N VAL A 18 -4.54 -3.31 19.54
CA VAL A 18 -3.23 -3.64 18.96
C VAL A 18 -2.29 -2.43 19.10
N PRO A 19 -1.12 -2.56 19.76
CA PRO A 19 -0.12 -1.50 19.82
C PRO A 19 0.34 -1.10 18.42
N ILE A 20 0.73 0.17 18.23
CA ILE A 20 1.07 0.71 16.90
C ILE A 20 2.15 -0.09 16.17
N VAL A 21 3.14 -0.61 16.89
CA VAL A 21 4.23 -1.43 16.34
C VAL A 21 3.77 -2.78 15.74
N GLY A 22 2.57 -3.24 16.10
CA GLY A 22 1.95 -4.45 15.57
C GLY A 22 0.82 -4.17 14.56
N ARG A 23 0.58 -2.90 14.21
CA ARG A 23 -0.45 -2.51 13.24
C ARG A 23 0.07 -2.62 11.81
N LEU A 24 -0.88 -2.66 10.88
CA LEU A 24 -0.63 -2.72 9.45
C LEU A 24 -0.58 -1.32 8.86
N PHE A 25 0.31 -1.12 7.90
CA PHE A 25 0.48 0.11 7.13
C PHE A 25 0.69 -0.26 5.67
N ASP A 26 0.28 0.64 4.78
CA ASP A 26 0.55 0.52 3.34
C ASP A 26 0.74 1.92 2.76
N GLY A 27 1.16 1.97 1.50
CA GLY A 27 1.58 3.18 0.80
C GLY A 27 3.02 3.06 0.32
N GLY A 28 3.37 3.85 -0.69
CA GLY A 28 4.68 3.89 -1.30
C GLY A 28 4.88 2.86 -2.42
N GLU A 29 6.13 2.79 -2.90
CA GLU A 29 6.52 2.08 -4.12
C GLU A 29 6.24 0.56 -4.07
N GLY A 30 6.39 -0.03 -2.88
CA GLY A 30 6.15 -1.43 -2.62
C GLY A 30 4.70 -1.76 -2.30
N GLY A 31 3.80 -0.77 -2.27
CA GLY A 31 2.46 -0.85 -1.73
C GLY A 31 1.43 -0.25 -2.68
N HIS A 32 0.50 0.55 -2.14
CA HIS A 32 -0.37 1.42 -2.92
C HIS A 32 0.38 2.69 -3.35
N ARG A 33 0.78 2.78 -4.62
CA ARG A 33 1.74 3.81 -5.09
C ARG A 33 1.23 5.24 -5.08
N ALA A 34 -0.09 5.44 -5.05
CA ALA A 34 -0.68 6.79 -4.96
C ALA A 34 -0.51 7.46 -3.58
N PHE A 35 -0.09 6.72 -2.55
CA PHE A 35 0.11 7.25 -1.20
C PHE A 35 1.60 7.25 -0.86
N GLY A 36 2.03 8.19 -0.02
CA GLY A 36 3.35 8.13 0.61
C GLY A 36 3.49 6.88 1.48
N ALA A 37 4.72 6.48 1.79
CA ALA A 37 4.99 5.35 2.68
C ALA A 37 4.17 5.48 3.98
N ASP A 38 3.46 4.40 4.33
CA ASP A 38 2.58 4.27 5.51
C ASP A 38 1.36 5.22 5.56
N ARG A 39 1.18 6.08 4.54
CA ARG A 39 0.09 7.07 4.50
C ARG A 39 -1.23 6.52 3.98
N LEU A 40 -1.29 5.28 3.50
CA LEU A 40 -2.56 4.56 3.34
C LEU A 40 -2.84 3.80 4.63
N SER A 41 -3.37 4.51 5.62
CA SER A 41 -3.74 3.96 6.93
C SER A 41 -4.76 4.86 7.65
N PRO A 42 -5.44 4.36 8.70
CA PRO A 42 -6.13 5.23 9.64
C PRO A 42 -5.15 6.28 10.17
N MET A 43 -5.55 7.54 10.08
CA MET A 43 -4.73 8.69 10.49
C MET A 43 -5.23 9.19 11.82
N LEU A 44 -4.31 9.60 12.70
CA LEU A 44 -4.63 10.32 13.93
C LEU A 44 -4.23 11.78 13.76
N GLU A 45 -5.07 12.67 14.29
CA GLU A 45 -4.72 14.07 14.47
C GLU A 45 -3.73 14.18 15.63
N ALA A 46 -2.58 14.78 15.35
CA ALA A 46 -1.54 15.13 16.30
C ALA A 46 -1.67 16.63 16.66
N GLU A 47 -0.67 17.16 17.37
CA GLU A 47 -0.63 18.58 17.70
C GLU A 47 -0.64 19.45 16.42
N GLU A 48 -1.20 20.65 16.55
CA GLU A 48 -1.19 21.68 15.50
C GLU A 48 -1.89 21.28 14.18
N GLY A 49 -2.85 20.35 14.26
CA GLY A 49 -3.65 19.90 13.11
C GLY A 49 -2.89 19.00 12.12
N GLN A 50 -1.75 18.46 12.54
CA GLN A 50 -0.99 17.51 11.74
C GLN A 50 -1.67 16.13 11.78
N PHE A 51 -1.61 15.37 10.69
CA PHE A 51 -2.10 14.00 10.66
C PHE A 51 -0.95 13.01 10.52
N VAL A 52 -0.86 12.08 11.46
CA VAL A 52 0.15 11.02 11.50
C VAL A 52 -0.48 9.65 11.27
N PRO A 53 0.22 8.72 10.61
CA PRO A 53 -0.32 7.39 10.34
C PRO A 53 -0.39 6.59 11.65
N ALA A 54 -1.57 6.09 11.98
CA ALA A 54 -1.83 5.32 13.18
C ALA A 54 -1.90 3.81 12.93
N GLY A 55 -1.99 3.41 11.66
CA GLY A 55 -2.05 2.01 11.26
C GLY A 55 -3.40 1.37 11.54
N GLY A 56 -3.66 0.29 10.83
CA GLY A 56 -4.90 -0.48 10.94
C GLY A 56 -4.70 -1.86 11.55
N THR A 57 -5.81 -2.54 11.79
CA THR A 57 -5.83 -3.97 12.18
C THR A 57 -6.29 -4.87 11.05
N GLY A 58 -6.80 -4.29 9.96
CA GLY A 58 -7.05 -4.97 8.69
C GLY A 58 -6.29 -4.28 7.56
N ALA A 59 -5.95 -5.03 6.52
CA ALA A 59 -5.41 -4.49 5.29
C ALA A 59 -5.78 -5.40 4.12
N TRP A 60 -6.08 -4.81 2.98
CA TRP A 60 -6.13 -5.52 1.72
C TRP A 60 -5.70 -4.61 0.59
N LEU A 61 -4.91 -5.15 -0.33
CA LEU A 61 -4.39 -4.42 -1.48
C LEU A 61 -4.33 -5.35 -2.69
N ALA A 62 -5.04 -4.98 -3.74
CA ALA A 62 -4.93 -5.55 -5.07
C ALA A 62 -4.12 -4.61 -5.98
N SER A 63 -3.29 -5.18 -6.85
CA SER A 63 -2.52 -4.42 -7.83
C SER A 63 -2.43 -5.20 -9.13
N LEU A 64 -2.69 -4.50 -10.24
CA LEU A 64 -2.44 -5.01 -11.58
C LEU A 64 -1.46 -4.08 -12.27
N GLU A 65 -0.45 -4.67 -12.90
CA GLU A 65 0.59 -3.94 -13.62
C GLU A 65 0.86 -4.59 -14.98
N ALA A 66 0.69 -3.82 -16.04
CA ALA A 66 1.08 -4.18 -17.38
C ALA A 66 2.45 -3.57 -17.69
N ARG A 67 3.32 -4.34 -18.35
CA ARG A 67 4.73 -4.00 -18.58
C ARG A 67 5.09 -4.32 -20.01
N TRP A 68 5.79 -3.40 -20.66
CA TRP A 68 6.24 -3.53 -22.04
C TRP A 68 7.70 -3.13 -22.14
N ARG A 69 8.49 -3.90 -22.87
CA ARG A 69 9.86 -3.52 -23.23
C ARG A 69 9.78 -2.83 -24.58
N VAL A 70 10.17 -1.55 -24.61
CA VAL A 70 10.02 -0.69 -25.80
C VAL A 70 11.32 -0.57 -26.58
N LEU A 71 12.46 -0.63 -25.89
CA LEU A 71 13.80 -0.70 -26.46
C LEU A 71 14.60 -1.77 -25.72
N ASP A 72 15.82 -2.04 -26.15
CA ASP A 72 16.69 -3.01 -25.50
C ASP A 72 16.82 -2.73 -24.01
N ASP A 73 17.17 -1.52 -23.58
CA ASP A 73 17.32 -1.23 -22.15
C ASP A 73 16.14 -0.47 -21.53
N TRP A 74 15.09 -0.17 -22.29
CA TRP A 74 13.95 0.63 -21.79
C TRP A 74 12.64 -0.16 -21.76
N GLY A 75 11.90 0.01 -20.67
CA GLY A 75 10.55 -0.49 -20.51
C GLY A 75 9.58 0.57 -20.01
N LEU A 76 8.31 0.34 -20.27
CA LEU A 76 7.19 1.11 -19.74
C LEU A 76 6.31 0.21 -18.89
N ALA A 77 5.63 0.80 -17.91
CA ALA A 77 4.62 0.16 -17.11
C ALA A 77 3.38 1.03 -16.98
N ALA A 78 2.22 0.40 -16.92
CA ALA A 78 0.97 1.02 -16.50
C ALA A 78 0.40 0.18 -15.37
N PHE A 79 -0.13 0.82 -14.34
CA PHE A 79 -0.60 0.12 -13.17
C PHE A 79 -1.85 0.72 -12.55
N ILE A 80 -2.57 -0.16 -11.86
CA ILE A 80 -3.72 0.15 -11.02
C ILE A 80 -3.48 -0.52 -9.67
N ASP A 81 -3.58 0.26 -8.60
CA ASP A 81 -3.52 -0.19 -7.22
C ASP A 81 -4.87 0.10 -6.58
N TRP A 82 -5.44 -0.85 -5.87
CA TRP A 82 -6.75 -0.71 -5.21
C TRP A 82 -6.72 -1.39 -3.86
N GLY A 83 -7.09 -0.68 -2.81
CA GLY A 83 -7.15 -1.28 -1.49
C GLY A 83 -7.04 -0.26 -0.38
N ASN A 84 -7.08 -0.76 0.85
CA ASN A 84 -7.04 0.07 2.03
C ASN A 84 -6.46 -0.68 3.24
N VAL A 85 -5.98 0.09 4.20
CA VAL A 85 -5.72 -0.34 5.56
C VAL A 85 -6.87 0.16 6.44
N THR A 86 -7.45 -0.72 7.24
CA THR A 86 -8.72 -0.49 7.95
C THR A 86 -8.56 -0.61 9.46
N GLU A 87 -9.42 0.10 10.19
CA GLU A 87 -9.42 0.08 11.66
C GLU A 87 -9.80 -1.29 12.25
N ARG A 88 -10.57 -2.09 11.49
CA ARG A 88 -11.02 -3.42 11.89
C ARG A 88 -10.44 -4.53 10.98
N PRO A 89 -10.20 -5.73 11.52
CA PRO A 89 -9.73 -6.87 10.72
C PRO A 89 -10.77 -7.31 9.70
N LEU A 90 -10.31 -7.80 8.54
CA LEU A 90 -11.16 -8.37 7.48
C LEU A 90 -12.28 -7.42 6.99
N GLN A 91 -12.07 -6.11 7.07
CA GLN A 91 -12.98 -5.13 6.52
C GLN A 91 -12.64 -4.88 5.05
N PHE A 92 -13.57 -5.26 4.17
CA PHE A 92 -13.49 -5.03 2.72
C PHE A 92 -14.62 -4.08 2.32
N GLY A 93 -14.39 -3.21 1.34
CA GLY A 93 -15.40 -2.27 0.89
C GLY A 93 -15.06 -1.67 -0.46
N PRO A 94 -16.07 -1.32 -1.27
CA PRO A 94 -15.86 -0.73 -2.59
C PRO A 94 -15.23 0.67 -2.51
N ASP A 95 -15.37 1.35 -1.37
CA ASP A 95 -14.89 2.72 -1.14
C ASP A 95 -13.37 2.82 -0.90
N ALA A 96 -12.64 1.71 -1.04
CA ALA A 96 -11.19 1.71 -0.94
C ALA A 96 -10.57 2.59 -2.05
N PRO A 97 -9.55 3.41 -1.70
CA PRO A 97 -8.87 4.25 -2.67
C PRO A 97 -8.34 3.47 -3.87
N LEU A 98 -8.47 4.09 -5.04
CA LEU A 98 -7.93 3.60 -6.31
C LEU A 98 -6.79 4.52 -6.76
N GLY A 99 -5.64 3.94 -7.07
CA GLY A 99 -4.49 4.61 -7.69
C GLY A 99 -4.27 4.10 -9.11
N LEU A 100 -4.07 5.03 -10.05
CA LEU A 100 -3.67 4.74 -11.42
C LEU A 100 -2.33 5.43 -11.68
N GLY A 101 -1.43 4.76 -12.40
CA GLY A 101 -0.14 5.36 -12.71
C GLY A 101 0.59 4.73 -13.88
N LEU A 102 1.63 5.44 -14.31
CA LEU A 102 2.58 5.01 -15.34
C LEU A 102 3.97 4.94 -14.73
N GLY A 103 4.84 4.11 -15.29
CA GLY A 103 6.22 3.97 -14.86
C GLY A 103 7.15 3.77 -16.05
N VAL A 104 8.41 4.13 -15.86
CA VAL A 104 9.50 3.88 -16.81
C VAL A 104 10.47 2.93 -16.12
N ARG A 105 11.10 2.05 -16.89
CA ARG A 105 12.14 1.15 -16.39
C ARG A 105 13.37 1.21 -17.27
N TYR A 106 14.51 1.26 -16.63
CA TYR A 106 15.80 1.18 -17.30
C TYR A 106 16.57 -0.06 -16.81
N TYR A 107 16.84 -0.99 -17.72
CA TYR A 107 17.50 -2.25 -17.42
C TYR A 107 19.02 -2.05 -17.44
N THR A 108 19.63 -2.02 -16.25
CA THR A 108 21.08 -1.93 -16.10
C THR A 108 21.70 -3.28 -15.75
N LEU A 109 23.03 -3.39 -15.81
CA LEU A 109 23.78 -4.55 -15.33
C LEU A 109 23.56 -4.83 -13.83
N ALA A 110 23.31 -3.79 -13.02
CA ALA A 110 23.05 -3.91 -11.59
C ALA A 110 21.58 -4.26 -11.27
N GLY A 111 20.71 -4.27 -12.29
CA GLY A 111 19.28 -4.54 -12.16
C GLY A 111 18.40 -3.42 -12.74
N PRO A 112 17.07 -3.63 -12.80
CA PRO A 112 16.15 -2.62 -13.31
C PRO A 112 15.99 -1.45 -12.33
N VAL A 113 16.20 -0.23 -12.82
CA VAL A 113 15.79 1.01 -12.13
C VAL A 113 14.34 1.33 -12.53
N ARG A 114 13.54 1.79 -11.58
CA ARG A 114 12.12 2.10 -11.75
C ARG A 114 11.74 3.41 -11.06
#